data_AF-A0A7H8TFA1-F1
#
_entry.id   AF-A0A7H8TFA1-F1
#
_cell.length_a   1.000
_cell.length_b   1.000
_cell.length_c   1.000
_cell.angle_alpha   90.00
_cell.angle_beta   90.00
_cell.angle_gamma   90.00
#
_symmetry.space_group_name_H-M   'P 1'
#
loop_
_entity.id
_entity.type
_entity.pdbx_description
1 polymer ?
#
loop_
_entity_poly.entity_id
_entity_poly.type
_entity_poly.pdbx_seq_one_letter_code
_entity_poly.pdbx_strand_id
1 'polypeptide(L)'
;MSIILAEYSDFPPLSNTHPTDYYFKLTTGGPTSPPFSTRDPVNPASLFEYFLENSNNRFVLGPALLGNVQLGPTPSNDISAEQQFADVLRLFYDESKVNVLVGGDINEDGQVGPDEQCVLIVRNITGAWPLNRVNNPVTFALQPRDETLVTRCAGVGPTTPFYQIAHEMSHSLGTVDLYDSGVLPPNANNMLLTLMGAYSFTSDDQGTVHLDIWHKLALGWAEPRIFDLSVHGETHVDTTADGAVLLWHPTREAREYFLIERRGPALPGRKYDASFPDDGVLIWRVQGGMPTHLGAPYLTPGGPGVWHVGQKTPLLIWNDGDLTRVQISVTEADDGKLHVAWHSPVTLRKDAVGPFGPFVKQLQRSLNDLVPGDPIAIDGVFGPITESRVREFQRRAGITDDGVVEMQTWGAITKLAPRPGDAGTPTLRKGSQGVAVMRLQQLLSERTPDLAPIAVDGDFGPITDGRVREFQRRTKITVDGLVGPQTWGSLFHDPALQQGSQGPAVMRLQRLLNERTPDLAPIAVDGDFGPITDGRVREFQRRTNITVDGLVGPQTWEALTRQDSTL
;
A
#
# COMPACT_ATOMS: atom_id res chain seq x y z
N MET A 1 25.39 6.35 5.13
CA MET A 1 25.45 5.33 4.05
C MET A 1 26.91 4.91 3.88
N SER A 2 27.17 3.68 3.44
CA SER A 2 28.51 3.22 3.06
C SER A 2 28.49 2.73 1.62
N ILE A 3 29.58 2.96 0.88
CA ILE A 3 29.76 2.42 -0.47
C ILE A 3 31.01 1.54 -0.51
N ILE A 4 30.84 0.28 -0.91
CA ILE A 4 31.90 -0.71 -0.97
C ILE A 4 32.15 -1.09 -2.42
N LEU A 5 33.38 -0.88 -2.87
CA LEU A 5 33.87 -1.30 -4.17
C LEU A 5 34.44 -2.72 -4.03
N ALA A 6 33.70 -3.70 -4.52
CA ALA A 6 33.98 -5.13 -4.43
C ALA A 6 34.57 -5.65 -5.75
N GLU A 7 35.86 -5.98 -5.76
CA GLU A 7 36.58 -6.39 -6.97
C GLU A 7 36.90 -7.88 -6.97
N TYR A 8 36.16 -8.67 -7.75
CA TYR A 8 36.49 -10.08 -8.02
C TYR A 8 37.66 -10.20 -8.99
N SER A 9 38.59 -11.11 -8.71
CA SER A 9 39.86 -11.22 -9.43
C SER A 9 39.74 -11.78 -10.86
N ASP A 10 38.60 -12.37 -11.22
CA ASP A 10 38.26 -12.86 -12.55
C ASP A 10 37.59 -11.80 -13.44
N PHE A 11 37.35 -10.59 -12.92
CA PHE A 11 36.78 -9.47 -13.67
C PHE A 11 37.74 -8.27 -13.73
N PRO A 12 37.65 -7.42 -14.77
CA PRO A 12 38.42 -6.17 -14.82
C PRO A 12 38.14 -5.28 -13.60
N PRO A 13 39.13 -4.52 -13.09
CA PRO A 13 38.91 -3.57 -12.01
C PRO A 13 37.83 -2.52 -12.35
N LEU A 14 37.11 -2.03 -11.33
CA LEU A 14 36.09 -0.98 -11.48
C LEU A 14 36.66 0.29 -12.12
N SER A 15 37.93 0.58 -11.82
CA SER A 15 38.68 1.71 -12.37
C SER A 15 38.81 1.69 -13.91
N ASN A 16 38.63 0.53 -14.54
CA ASN A 16 38.59 0.44 -16.01
C ASN A 16 37.29 0.99 -16.59
N THR A 17 36.20 0.99 -15.82
CA THR A 17 34.90 1.52 -16.24
C THR A 17 34.75 2.98 -15.80
N HIS A 18 34.97 3.27 -14.52
CA HIS A 18 34.86 4.62 -13.97
C HIS A 18 35.96 4.91 -12.94
N PRO A 19 36.46 6.16 -12.88
CA PRO A 19 37.40 6.55 -11.83
C PRO A 19 36.75 6.43 -10.44
N THR A 20 37.55 6.18 -9.40
CA THR A 20 37.05 6.01 -8.03
C THR A 20 36.23 7.21 -7.52
N ASP A 21 36.56 8.43 -7.97
CA ASP A 21 35.84 9.64 -7.59
C ASP A 21 34.40 9.69 -8.12
N TYR A 22 34.09 8.98 -9.22
CA TYR A 22 32.74 8.84 -9.73
C TYR A 22 31.84 8.15 -8.71
N TYR A 23 32.28 7.03 -8.14
CA TYR A 23 31.51 6.28 -7.16
C TYR A 23 31.27 7.10 -5.88
N PHE A 24 32.21 7.98 -5.52
CA PHE A 24 31.97 8.95 -4.44
C PHE A 24 30.91 9.99 -4.84
N LYS A 25 31.02 10.57 -6.05
CA LYS A 25 30.05 11.55 -6.58
C LYS A 25 28.63 10.97 -6.74
N LEU A 26 28.50 9.68 -7.02
CA LEU A 26 27.22 8.96 -7.06
C LEU A 26 26.47 9.05 -5.71
N THR A 27 27.20 9.21 -4.61
CA THR A 27 26.63 9.26 -3.26
C THR A 27 26.36 10.67 -2.77
N THR A 28 27.30 11.60 -3.01
CA THR A 28 27.33 12.93 -2.37
C THR A 28 27.57 14.08 -3.34
N GLY A 29 27.60 13.81 -4.64
CA GLY A 29 27.77 14.83 -5.67
C GLY A 29 26.60 15.82 -5.72
N GLY A 30 26.81 16.94 -6.42
CA GLY A 30 25.80 17.97 -6.66
C GLY A 30 25.55 18.17 -8.15
N PRO A 31 24.79 17.29 -8.83
CA PRO A 31 24.49 17.46 -10.24
C PRO A 31 23.71 18.75 -10.52
N THR A 32 23.96 19.36 -11.68
CA THR A 32 23.37 20.65 -12.03
C THR A 32 21.94 20.52 -12.54
N SER A 33 21.70 19.58 -13.44
CA SER A 33 20.38 19.29 -14.03
C SER A 33 20.41 17.92 -14.67
N PRO A 34 19.26 17.22 -14.85
CA PRO A 34 19.22 16.10 -15.76
C PRO A 34 19.72 16.53 -17.16
N PRO A 35 20.30 15.60 -17.92
CA PRO A 35 20.06 14.19 -17.72
C PRO A 35 21.33 13.45 -17.19
N PHE A 36 21.16 12.58 -16.18
CA PHE A 36 22.25 11.83 -15.51
C PHE A 36 22.66 10.54 -16.23
N SER A 37 23.94 10.39 -16.57
CA SER A 37 24.47 9.17 -17.18
C SER A 37 25.41 8.44 -16.25
N THR A 38 25.22 7.13 -16.15
CA THR A 38 26.21 6.24 -15.50
C THR A 38 27.23 5.73 -16.50
N ARG A 39 26.93 5.73 -17.80
CA ARG A 39 27.86 5.35 -18.88
C ARG A 39 28.89 6.43 -19.18
N ASP A 40 28.47 7.69 -19.20
CA ASP A 40 29.30 8.88 -19.43
C ASP A 40 29.11 9.90 -18.28
N PRO A 41 29.79 9.68 -17.13
CA PRO A 41 29.46 10.34 -15.87
C PRO A 41 30.01 11.77 -15.74
N VAL A 42 29.83 12.61 -16.76
CA VAL A 42 30.18 14.04 -16.74
C VAL A 42 29.27 14.81 -15.77
N ASN A 43 28.06 14.30 -15.51
CA ASN A 43 27.07 14.86 -14.58
C ASN A 43 26.39 13.73 -13.78
N PRO A 44 27.10 13.14 -12.81
CA PRO A 44 26.60 11.97 -12.09
C PRO A 44 25.44 12.38 -11.17
N ALA A 45 24.37 11.58 -11.20
CA ALA A 45 23.30 11.67 -10.21
C ALA A 45 23.83 11.41 -8.79
N SER A 46 23.06 11.83 -7.78
CA SER A 46 23.45 11.77 -6.38
C SER A 46 22.34 11.10 -5.58
N LEU A 47 22.64 10.00 -4.89
CA LEU A 47 21.69 9.38 -3.97
C LEU A 47 21.31 10.35 -2.84
N PHE A 48 22.27 11.13 -2.33
CA PHE A 48 22.00 12.18 -1.35
C PHE A 48 20.92 13.15 -1.86
N GLU A 49 21.11 13.74 -3.04
CA GLU A 49 20.14 14.70 -3.57
C GLU A 49 18.81 14.04 -3.95
N TYR A 50 18.84 12.81 -4.49
CA TYR A 50 17.63 12.07 -4.84
C TYR A 50 16.72 11.89 -3.62
N PHE A 51 17.27 11.37 -2.51
CA PHE A 51 16.51 11.10 -1.29
C PHE A 51 16.14 12.39 -0.54
N LEU A 52 17.00 13.42 -0.58
CA LEU A 52 16.68 14.73 -0.03
C LEU A 52 15.51 15.38 -0.78
N GLU A 53 15.52 15.33 -2.12
CA GLU A 53 14.44 15.85 -2.95
C GLU A 53 13.15 15.03 -2.76
N ASN A 54 13.22 13.69 -2.82
CA ASN A 54 12.06 12.81 -2.65
C ASN A 54 11.35 13.03 -1.32
N SER A 55 12.13 13.23 -0.26
CA SER A 55 11.65 13.35 1.11
C SER A 55 11.22 14.76 1.49
N ASN A 56 11.26 15.72 0.56
CA ASN A 56 11.03 17.13 0.87
C ASN A 56 11.94 17.66 1.99
N ASN A 57 13.23 17.31 1.92
CA ASN A 57 14.27 17.62 2.93
C ASN A 57 14.06 16.98 4.32
N ARG A 58 13.20 15.97 4.45
CA ARG A 58 12.96 15.26 5.72
C ARG A 58 13.93 14.12 5.97
N PHE A 59 14.55 13.61 4.92
CA PHE A 59 15.45 12.48 4.98
C PHE A 59 16.63 12.68 4.05
N VAL A 60 17.79 12.17 4.46
CA VAL A 60 18.97 12.17 3.63
C VAL A 60 19.84 10.96 3.93
N LEU A 61 20.43 10.39 2.90
CA LEU A 61 21.52 9.45 3.09
C LEU A 61 22.79 10.24 3.37
N GLY A 62 23.25 10.22 4.63
CA GLY A 62 24.47 10.91 5.05
C GLY A 62 25.72 10.50 4.25
N PRO A 63 26.80 11.31 4.30
CA PRO A 63 27.95 11.17 3.43
C PRO A 63 28.52 9.75 3.43
N ALA A 64 28.82 9.26 2.23
CA ALA A 64 29.27 7.87 2.09
C ALA A 64 30.71 7.70 2.53
N LEU A 65 30.94 6.71 3.39
CA LEU A 65 32.28 6.18 3.59
C LEU A 65 32.59 5.23 2.44
N LEU A 66 33.64 5.56 1.68
CA LEU A 66 34.12 4.76 0.56
C LEU A 66 35.10 3.70 1.05
N GLY A 67 34.76 2.45 0.75
CA GLY A 67 35.58 1.28 1.02
C GLY A 67 35.92 0.53 -0.27
N ASN A 68 37.05 -0.16 -0.28
CA ASN A 68 37.44 -1.09 -1.34
C ASN A 68 37.81 -2.44 -0.71
N VAL A 69 37.46 -3.53 -1.37
CA VAL A 69 37.83 -4.90 -0.98
C VAL A 69 38.19 -5.72 -2.21
N GLN A 70 39.29 -6.47 -2.12
CA GLN A 70 39.71 -7.40 -3.16
C GLN A 70 39.16 -8.79 -2.83
N LEU A 71 38.43 -9.36 -3.78
CA LEU A 71 37.82 -10.68 -3.66
C LEU A 71 38.61 -11.69 -4.49
N GLY A 72 38.45 -12.96 -4.13
CA GLY A 72 38.88 -14.07 -4.97
C GLY A 72 38.10 -14.13 -6.30
N PRO A 73 38.23 -15.24 -7.06
CA PRO A 73 37.36 -15.44 -8.21
C PRO A 73 35.89 -15.52 -7.78
N THR A 74 34.95 -15.27 -8.69
CA THR A 74 33.53 -15.44 -8.38
C THR A 74 33.21 -16.87 -7.90
N PRO A 75 32.26 -17.03 -6.95
CA PRO A 75 31.88 -18.35 -6.45
C PRO A 75 31.39 -19.25 -7.58
N SER A 76 31.83 -20.51 -7.63
CA SER A 76 31.41 -21.51 -8.62
C SER A 76 29.97 -22.01 -8.44
N ASN A 77 29.29 -21.59 -7.38
CA ASN A 77 28.01 -22.10 -6.92
C ASN A 77 26.98 -20.97 -6.91
N ASP A 78 25.71 -21.29 -7.17
CA ASP A 78 24.58 -20.36 -7.15
C ASP A 78 24.22 -19.98 -5.70
N ILE A 79 25.07 -19.15 -5.08
CA ILE A 79 24.85 -18.63 -3.72
C ILE A 79 23.92 -17.41 -3.76
N SER A 80 23.07 -17.27 -2.73
CA SER A 80 22.10 -16.17 -2.68
C SER A 80 22.77 -14.80 -2.64
N ALA A 81 22.03 -13.75 -3.01
CA ALA A 81 22.52 -12.37 -2.96
C ALA A 81 22.94 -11.98 -1.53
N GLU A 82 22.19 -12.40 -0.51
CA GLU A 82 22.50 -12.16 0.90
C GLU A 82 23.82 -12.82 1.29
N GLN A 83 24.09 -14.03 0.82
CA GLN A 83 25.37 -14.71 1.08
C GLN A 83 26.53 -13.97 0.38
N GLN A 84 26.34 -13.51 -0.86
CA GLN A 84 27.35 -12.69 -1.55
C GLN A 84 27.65 -11.41 -0.79
N PHE A 85 26.64 -10.73 -0.24
CA PHE A 85 26.82 -9.52 0.57
C PHE A 85 27.50 -9.81 1.90
N ALA A 86 27.12 -10.88 2.58
CA ALA A 86 27.76 -11.29 3.82
C ALA A 86 29.26 -11.55 3.61
N ASP A 87 29.64 -12.23 2.53
CA ASP A 87 31.04 -12.51 2.20
C ASP A 87 31.83 -11.22 1.94
N VAL A 88 31.25 -10.27 1.18
CA VAL A 88 31.85 -8.96 0.92
C VAL A 88 32.04 -8.16 2.22
N LEU A 89 31.00 -8.05 3.05
CA LEU A 89 31.04 -7.29 4.29
C LEU A 89 32.05 -7.89 5.29
N ARG A 90 32.13 -9.22 5.37
CA ARG A 90 33.09 -9.91 6.23
C ARG A 90 34.53 -9.63 5.82
N LEU A 91 34.84 -9.78 4.53
CA LEU A 91 36.19 -9.49 4.02
C LEU A 91 36.53 -8.01 4.19
N PHE A 92 35.58 -7.11 3.92
CA PHE A 92 35.76 -5.68 4.12
C PHE A 92 36.06 -5.35 5.58
N TYR A 93 35.35 -5.97 6.51
CA TYR A 93 35.60 -5.83 7.95
C TYR A 93 36.99 -6.37 8.36
N ASP A 94 37.36 -7.58 7.92
CA ASP A 94 38.63 -8.25 8.25
C ASP A 94 39.86 -7.49 7.71
N GLU A 95 39.75 -6.80 6.57
CA GLU A 95 40.81 -5.94 5.99
C GLU A 95 41.01 -4.60 6.75
N SER A 96 40.68 -4.56 8.05
CA SER A 96 40.86 -3.42 8.96
C SER A 96 40.07 -2.16 8.56
N LYS A 97 38.96 -2.32 7.81
CA LYS A 97 38.01 -1.22 7.51
C LYS A 97 36.89 -1.11 8.56
N VAL A 98 37.15 -1.65 9.74
CA VAL A 98 36.27 -1.71 10.91
C VAL A 98 35.56 -0.37 11.19
N ASN A 99 36.25 0.77 11.05
CA ASN A 99 35.67 2.08 11.32
C ASN A 99 34.52 2.47 10.37
N VAL A 100 34.45 1.89 9.17
CA VAL A 100 33.40 2.19 8.18
C VAL A 100 32.08 1.51 8.52
N LEU A 101 32.14 0.30 9.05
CA LEU A 101 30.94 -0.45 9.45
C LEU A 101 30.55 -0.11 10.90
N VAL A 102 31.52 -0.02 11.82
CA VAL A 102 31.26 0.26 13.24
C VAL A 102 30.94 1.73 13.51
N GLY A 103 31.41 2.67 12.68
CA GLY A 103 30.98 4.07 12.77
C GLY A 103 29.50 4.29 12.42
N GLY A 104 28.78 3.21 12.04
CA GLY A 104 27.34 3.20 11.81
C GLY A 104 26.51 2.86 13.04
N ASP A 105 27.09 2.44 14.18
CA ASP A 105 26.36 2.28 15.45
C ASP A 105 26.19 3.67 16.05
N ILE A 106 25.11 4.36 15.65
CA ILE A 106 24.89 5.77 16.01
C ILE A 106 24.36 5.86 17.44
N ASN A 107 23.62 4.83 17.88
CA ASN A 107 22.98 4.81 19.18
C ASN A 107 23.83 4.16 20.29
N GLU A 108 25.01 3.62 19.94
CA GLU A 108 25.98 2.94 20.80
C GLU A 108 25.40 1.71 21.53
N ASP A 109 24.46 0.99 20.92
CA ASP A 109 23.83 -0.20 21.49
C ASP A 109 24.56 -1.52 21.18
N GLY A 110 25.66 -1.45 20.41
CA GLY A 110 26.46 -2.60 20.00
C GLY A 110 25.87 -3.36 18.80
N GLN A 111 24.80 -2.83 18.20
CA GLN A 111 24.21 -3.28 16.95
C GLN A 111 24.25 -2.14 15.94
N VAL A 112 24.45 -2.48 14.67
CA VAL A 112 24.29 -1.52 13.57
C VAL A 112 23.07 -1.95 12.79
N GLY A 113 21.96 -1.24 12.99
CA GLY A 113 20.65 -1.55 12.44
C GLY A 113 20.37 -0.93 11.06
N PRO A 114 19.30 -1.36 10.36
CA PRO A 114 18.88 -0.79 9.07
C PRO A 114 18.47 0.68 9.13
N ASP A 115 18.14 1.18 10.32
CA ASP A 115 17.84 2.58 10.63
C ASP A 115 19.10 3.43 10.81
N GLU A 116 20.26 2.81 11.02
CA GLU A 116 21.52 3.49 11.27
C GLU A 116 22.48 3.43 10.08
N GLN A 117 22.49 2.31 9.36
CA GLN A 117 23.35 2.12 8.20
C GLN A 117 22.62 1.45 7.03
N CYS A 118 22.92 1.95 5.83
CA CYS A 118 22.67 1.23 4.59
C CYS A 118 23.95 1.14 3.77
N VAL A 119 24.13 0.03 3.06
CA VAL A 119 25.35 -0.26 2.29
C VAL A 119 25.04 -0.44 0.81
N LEU A 120 25.73 0.31 -0.04
CA LEU A 120 25.77 0.09 -1.48
C LEU A 120 27.03 -0.70 -1.84
N ILE A 121 26.87 -1.88 -2.43
CA ILE A 121 27.97 -2.72 -2.89
C ILE A 121 28.04 -2.64 -4.42
N VAL A 122 29.11 -2.03 -4.92
CA VAL A 122 29.39 -1.96 -6.36
C VAL A 122 30.38 -3.06 -6.70
N ARG A 123 29.94 -4.01 -7.53
CA ARG A 123 30.75 -5.16 -7.94
C ARG A 123 31.33 -4.93 -9.33
N ASN A 124 32.55 -5.37 -9.57
CA ASN A 124 33.21 -5.25 -10.88
C ASN A 124 32.71 -6.21 -11.97
N ILE A 125 31.57 -6.87 -11.73
CA ILE A 125 30.97 -7.82 -12.66
C ILE A 125 30.22 -7.06 -13.76
N THR A 126 30.77 -7.05 -14.98
CA THR A 126 30.15 -6.43 -16.15
C THR A 126 28.84 -7.14 -16.52
N GLY A 127 27.76 -6.37 -16.68
CA GLY A 127 26.44 -6.91 -17.00
C GLY A 127 25.73 -7.61 -15.83
N ALA A 128 26.25 -7.46 -14.60
CA ALA A 128 25.54 -7.89 -13.41
C ALA A 128 24.19 -7.16 -13.31
N TRP A 129 23.13 -7.95 -13.20
CA TRP A 129 21.83 -7.43 -12.79
C TRP A 129 21.94 -6.87 -11.37
N PRO A 130 21.18 -5.80 -11.06
CA PRO A 130 21.03 -5.36 -9.68
C PRO A 130 20.58 -6.53 -8.79
N LEU A 131 21.15 -6.57 -7.60
CA LEU A 131 20.86 -7.56 -6.58
C LEU A 131 20.42 -6.82 -5.32
N ASN A 132 19.12 -6.78 -5.05
CA ASN A 132 18.51 -6.60 -3.73
C ASN A 132 16.99 -6.79 -3.91
N ARG A 133 16.58 -7.98 -4.35
CA ARG A 133 15.17 -8.24 -4.70
C ARG A 133 14.25 -8.43 -3.49
N VAL A 134 14.80 -8.44 -2.27
CA VAL A 134 14.06 -8.75 -1.05
C VAL A 134 14.69 -7.94 0.09
N ASN A 135 13.87 -7.24 0.90
CA ASN A 135 14.26 -6.39 2.04
C ASN A 135 14.97 -7.12 3.20
N ASN A 136 15.55 -8.31 2.95
CA ASN A 136 16.20 -9.16 3.91
C ASN A 136 17.48 -8.49 4.43
N PRO A 137 17.64 -8.33 5.75
CA PRO A 137 18.88 -7.85 6.31
C PRO A 137 19.99 -8.91 6.18
N VAL A 138 21.22 -8.43 6.06
CA VAL A 138 22.44 -9.22 6.19
C VAL A 138 22.90 -9.11 7.64
N THR A 139 22.98 -10.24 8.32
CA THR A 139 23.40 -10.32 9.73
C THR A 139 24.73 -11.06 9.86
N PHE A 140 25.71 -10.45 10.52
CA PHE A 140 26.92 -11.17 10.94
C PHE A 140 27.60 -10.53 12.16
N ALA A 141 28.32 -11.37 12.91
CA ALA A 141 29.06 -10.95 14.09
C ALA A 141 30.42 -10.34 13.71
N LEU A 142 30.70 -9.16 14.26
CA LEU A 142 31.93 -8.40 14.09
C LEU A 142 32.95 -8.85 15.14
N GLN A 143 33.70 -9.92 14.86
CA GLN A 143 34.72 -10.43 15.78
C GLN A 143 36.05 -9.68 15.61
N PRO A 144 36.79 -9.31 16.68
CA PRO A 144 36.62 -9.67 18.08
C PRO A 144 35.83 -8.63 18.90
N ARG A 145 35.08 -7.72 18.27
CA ARG A 145 34.39 -6.63 18.98
C ARG A 145 33.11 -7.06 19.71
N ASP A 146 32.67 -8.31 19.51
CA ASP A 146 31.41 -8.83 20.05
C ASP A 146 30.17 -7.98 19.67
N GLU A 147 30.27 -7.21 18.58
CA GLU A 147 29.19 -6.41 17.99
C GLU A 147 28.48 -7.21 16.88
N THR A 148 27.23 -6.85 16.54
CA THR A 148 26.48 -7.48 15.43
C THR A 148 26.05 -6.44 14.40
N LEU A 149 26.44 -6.63 13.14
CA LEU A 149 25.95 -5.80 12.03
C LEU A 149 24.69 -6.45 11.45
N VAL A 150 23.58 -5.70 11.43
CA VAL A 150 22.30 -6.07 10.82
C VAL A 150 21.92 -4.96 9.83
N THR A 151 22.45 -5.05 8.61
CA THR A 151 22.26 -4.00 7.59
C THR A 151 21.54 -4.52 6.37
N ARG A 152 20.83 -3.64 5.67
CA ARG A 152 20.36 -3.92 4.31
C ARG A 152 21.41 -3.45 3.30
N CYS A 153 21.54 -4.22 2.22
CA CYS A 153 22.55 -4.00 1.19
C CYS A 153 21.90 -3.89 -0.19
N ALA A 154 22.28 -2.89 -0.95
CA ALA A 154 21.98 -2.78 -2.38
C ALA A 154 23.19 -3.23 -3.19
N GLY A 155 23.04 -4.19 -4.09
CA GLY A 155 24.11 -4.68 -4.95
C GLY A 155 23.94 -4.21 -6.39
N VAL A 156 24.97 -3.58 -6.96
CA VAL A 156 24.93 -3.05 -8.33
C VAL A 156 26.20 -3.39 -9.10
N GLY A 157 26.13 -3.31 -10.43
CA GLY A 157 27.27 -3.42 -11.32
C GLY A 157 27.89 -2.06 -11.66
N PRO A 158 29.00 -2.04 -12.42
CA PRO A 158 29.72 -0.80 -12.71
C PRO A 158 28.97 0.13 -13.66
N THR A 159 28.06 -0.42 -14.47
CA THR A 159 27.27 0.31 -15.48
C THR A 159 25.77 0.30 -15.15
N THR A 160 25.38 -0.05 -13.92
CA THR A 160 23.96 -0.05 -13.53
C THR A 160 23.38 1.37 -13.63
N PRO A 161 22.23 1.58 -14.30
CA PRO A 161 21.60 2.90 -14.40
C PRO A 161 21.20 3.47 -13.04
N PHE A 162 21.23 4.79 -12.89
CA PHE A 162 20.95 5.45 -11.60
C PHE A 162 19.59 5.10 -11.01
N TYR A 163 18.53 5.03 -11.82
CA TYR A 163 17.20 4.69 -11.31
C TYR A 163 17.17 3.29 -10.67
N GLN A 164 17.91 2.32 -11.22
CA GLN A 164 18.03 0.99 -10.62
C GLN A 164 18.81 1.06 -9.32
N ILE A 165 19.91 1.84 -9.27
CA ILE A 165 20.66 2.06 -8.03
C ILE A 165 19.73 2.65 -6.96
N ALA A 166 18.94 3.68 -7.29
CA ALA A 166 17.99 4.31 -6.36
C ALA A 166 16.86 3.35 -5.94
N HIS A 167 16.38 2.50 -6.86
CA HIS A 167 15.37 1.48 -6.60
C HIS A 167 15.88 0.45 -5.58
N GLU A 168 17.03 -0.19 -5.85
CA GLU A 168 17.64 -1.16 -4.92
C GLU A 168 18.01 -0.52 -3.57
N MET A 169 18.42 0.74 -3.60
CA MET A 169 18.71 1.51 -2.38
C MET A 169 17.44 1.77 -1.57
N SER A 170 16.29 2.01 -2.21
CA SER A 170 15.02 2.25 -1.53
C SER A 170 14.54 1.02 -0.75
N HIS A 171 14.79 -0.19 -1.24
CA HIS A 171 14.53 -1.44 -0.49
C HIS A 171 15.26 -1.47 0.87
N SER A 172 16.42 -0.81 0.99
CA SER A 172 17.11 -0.70 2.28
C SER A 172 16.31 0.11 3.32
N LEU A 173 15.39 0.95 2.87
CA LEU A 173 14.49 1.74 3.70
C LEU A 173 13.15 1.02 3.97
N GLY A 174 12.96 -0.20 3.43
CA GLY A 174 11.75 -1.00 3.61
C GLY A 174 10.69 -0.80 2.54
N THR A 175 10.99 -0.14 1.42
CA THR A 175 10.06 -0.05 0.29
C THR A 175 9.82 -1.42 -0.35
N VAL A 176 8.67 -1.59 -1.01
CA VAL A 176 8.27 -2.84 -1.66
C VAL A 176 8.02 -2.62 -3.14
N ASP A 177 8.21 -3.66 -3.94
CA ASP A 177 7.92 -3.61 -5.37
C ASP A 177 6.42 -3.45 -5.63
N LEU A 178 6.10 -2.54 -6.54
CA LEU A 178 4.75 -2.30 -7.05
C LEU A 178 4.55 -2.87 -8.47
N TYR A 179 5.42 -3.79 -8.88
CA TYR A 179 5.27 -4.62 -10.08
C TYR A 179 5.26 -6.11 -9.72
N ASP A 180 4.59 -6.92 -10.55
CA ASP A 180 4.60 -8.40 -10.49
C ASP A 180 4.35 -9.02 -9.09
N SER A 181 3.54 -8.37 -8.26
CA SER A 181 3.26 -8.79 -6.88
C SER A 181 2.32 -10.01 -6.76
N GLY A 182 1.98 -10.67 -7.88
CA GLY A 182 1.00 -11.77 -7.94
C GLY A 182 -0.46 -11.37 -7.63
N VAL A 183 -0.70 -10.13 -7.18
CA VAL A 183 -2.02 -9.55 -6.91
C VAL A 183 -2.55 -8.73 -8.10
N LEU A 184 -1.67 -8.33 -9.01
CA LEU A 184 -2.01 -7.49 -10.16
C LEU A 184 -2.02 -8.30 -11.47
N PRO A 185 -2.96 -8.06 -12.40
CA PRO A 185 -2.98 -8.74 -13.69
C PRO A 185 -1.71 -8.46 -14.54
N PRO A 186 -1.34 -9.35 -15.49
CA PRO A 186 -0.04 -9.34 -16.19
C PRO A 186 0.35 -8.11 -17.03
N ASN A 187 -0.40 -7.01 -17.00
CA ASN A 187 -0.11 -5.76 -17.74
C ASN A 187 -0.38 -4.51 -16.88
N ALA A 188 -0.32 -4.65 -15.56
CA ALA A 188 -0.65 -3.63 -14.57
C ALA A 188 0.52 -2.73 -14.15
N ASN A 189 1.39 -2.44 -15.10
CA ASN A 189 2.71 -1.96 -14.77
C ASN A 189 2.63 -0.47 -14.44
N ASN A 190 2.89 -0.08 -13.19
CA ASN A 190 3.09 1.30 -12.74
C ASN A 190 4.37 1.92 -13.37
N MET A 191 4.67 1.59 -14.63
CA MET A 191 5.90 1.98 -15.31
C MET A 191 5.99 3.49 -15.36
N LEU A 192 7.13 4.03 -14.93
CA LEU A 192 7.41 5.47 -14.88
C LEU A 192 6.47 6.29 -13.97
N LEU A 193 5.54 5.67 -13.23
CA LEU A 193 4.68 6.38 -12.27
C LEU A 193 5.29 6.44 -10.86
N THR A 194 6.15 5.46 -10.54
CA THR A 194 6.85 5.36 -9.27
C THR A 194 8.17 4.64 -9.45
N LEU A 195 9.18 5.01 -8.67
CA LEU A 195 10.47 4.32 -8.64
C LEU A 195 10.31 2.81 -8.37
N MET A 196 9.31 2.42 -7.59
CA MET A 196 9.04 1.01 -7.26
C MET A 196 8.17 0.28 -8.31
N GLY A 197 7.91 0.89 -9.47
CA GLY A 197 7.17 0.29 -10.57
C GLY A 197 8.04 -0.61 -11.47
N ALA A 198 7.44 -1.20 -12.50
CA ALA A 198 8.18 -1.99 -13.50
C ALA A 198 8.91 -1.07 -14.50
N TYR A 199 10.12 -1.44 -14.92
CA TYR A 199 10.91 -0.67 -15.89
C TYR A 199 11.41 -1.55 -17.04
N SER A 200 11.60 -0.93 -18.20
CA SER A 200 12.27 -1.54 -19.36
C SER A 200 13.77 -1.62 -19.08
N PHE A 201 14.30 -2.81 -18.83
CA PHE A 201 15.69 -3.08 -18.44
C PHE A 201 16.76 -2.85 -19.55
N THR A 202 16.45 -2.07 -20.58
CA THR A 202 17.23 -2.09 -21.84
C THR A 202 17.77 -0.74 -22.32
N SER A 203 17.56 0.36 -21.59
CA SER A 203 18.13 1.65 -21.96
C SER A 203 18.98 2.24 -20.84
N ASP A 204 20.29 2.34 -21.09
CA ASP A 204 21.12 3.43 -20.55
C ASP A 204 20.37 4.74 -20.84
N ASP A 205 20.37 5.69 -19.91
CA ASP A 205 20.03 7.05 -20.31
C ASP A 205 18.89 7.75 -19.54
N GLN A 206 19.00 8.07 -18.25
CA GLN A 206 18.37 9.27 -17.67
C GLN A 206 16.89 9.27 -17.21
N GLY A 207 16.18 8.15 -17.29
CA GLY A 207 14.83 8.01 -16.75
C GLY A 207 14.80 7.81 -15.22
N THR A 208 14.63 8.84 -14.39
CA THR A 208 14.36 8.65 -12.95
C THR A 208 13.07 9.38 -12.58
N VAL A 209 12.29 8.74 -11.70
CA VAL A 209 11.09 9.31 -11.10
C VAL A 209 11.13 9.10 -9.59
N HIS A 210 10.33 9.86 -8.86
CA HIS A 210 10.18 9.75 -7.42
C HIS A 210 9.45 8.47 -7.00
N LEU A 211 9.59 8.13 -5.70
CA LEU A 211 8.67 7.23 -5.03
C LEU A 211 7.25 7.79 -5.08
N ASP A 212 6.28 6.89 -5.19
CA ASP A 212 4.87 7.21 -5.01
C ASP A 212 4.59 7.73 -3.60
N ILE A 213 3.47 8.43 -3.49
CA ILE A 213 3.07 9.01 -2.22
C ILE A 213 2.81 7.96 -1.13
N TRP A 214 2.41 6.74 -1.47
CA TRP A 214 2.14 5.71 -0.47
C TRP A 214 3.43 5.29 0.26
N HIS A 215 4.52 5.05 -0.49
CA HIS A 215 5.84 4.82 0.11
C HIS A 215 6.33 6.02 0.92
N LYS A 216 6.16 7.25 0.40
CA LYS A 216 6.57 8.47 1.12
C LYS A 216 5.82 8.62 2.45
N LEU A 217 4.52 8.28 2.50
CA LEU A 217 3.74 8.26 3.74
C LEU A 217 4.26 7.19 4.70
N ALA A 218 4.54 5.98 4.22
CA ALA A 218 5.07 4.89 5.04
C ALA A 218 6.45 5.22 5.65
N LEU A 219 7.27 6.01 4.94
CA LEU A 219 8.59 6.46 5.38
C LEU A 219 8.55 7.75 6.23
N GLY A 220 7.37 8.35 6.46
CA GLY A 220 7.23 9.63 7.19
C GLY A 220 7.69 10.87 6.42
N TRP A 221 7.88 10.74 5.10
CA TRP A 221 8.35 11.81 4.21
C TRP A 221 7.22 12.70 3.70
N ALA A 222 5.98 12.27 3.90
CA ALA A 222 4.78 13.04 3.63
C ALA A 222 3.78 12.86 4.78
N GLU A 223 2.88 13.83 4.90
CA GLU A 223 1.76 13.82 5.84
C GLU A 223 0.47 14.04 5.03
N PRO A 224 -0.50 13.12 5.07
CA PRO A 224 -1.68 13.25 4.24
C PRO A 224 -2.70 14.15 4.93
N ARG A 225 -3.34 15.03 4.16
CA ARG A 225 -4.61 15.63 4.60
C ARG A 225 -5.74 14.64 4.33
N ILE A 226 -6.44 14.26 5.38
CA ILE A 226 -7.41 13.15 5.37
C ILE A 226 -8.83 13.71 5.27
N PHE A 227 -9.61 13.20 4.30
CA PHE A 227 -10.99 13.61 4.07
C PHE A 227 -11.95 12.43 3.87
N ASP A 228 -13.19 12.62 4.31
CA ASP A 228 -14.28 11.65 4.14
C ASP A 228 -14.81 11.70 2.70
N LEU A 229 -14.55 10.65 1.93
CA LEU A 229 -15.01 10.45 0.55
C LEU A 229 -16.54 10.37 0.46
N SER A 230 -17.27 10.17 1.56
CA SER A 230 -18.74 10.07 1.54
C SER A 230 -19.45 11.42 1.59
N VAL A 231 -18.72 12.53 1.73
CA VAL A 231 -19.26 13.91 1.72
C VAL A 231 -18.55 14.75 0.67
N HIS A 232 -19.23 15.76 0.12
CA HIS A 232 -18.59 16.69 -0.82
C HIS A 232 -17.41 17.37 -0.13
N GLY A 233 -16.31 17.53 -0.86
CA GLY A 233 -15.21 18.32 -0.38
C GLY A 233 -14.26 18.69 -1.50
N GLU A 234 -13.40 19.62 -1.16
CA GLU A 234 -12.41 20.16 -2.08
C GLU A 234 -11.17 20.58 -1.30
N THR A 235 -10.04 20.56 -1.97
CA THR A 235 -8.75 20.93 -1.41
C THR A 235 -7.76 21.19 -2.54
N HIS A 236 -6.55 21.62 -2.21
CA HIS A 236 -5.45 21.66 -3.18
C HIS A 236 -4.53 20.45 -3.01
N VAL A 237 -3.79 20.11 -4.05
CA VAL A 237 -2.66 19.17 -4.03
C VAL A 237 -1.43 19.86 -4.62
N ASP A 238 -0.28 19.59 -4.02
CA ASP A 238 1.00 20.13 -4.43
C ASP A 238 2.13 19.12 -4.11
N THR A 239 3.38 19.52 -4.25
CA THR A 239 4.53 18.62 -4.04
C THR A 239 5.18 18.74 -2.67
N THR A 240 4.64 19.58 -1.78
CA THR A 240 5.16 19.73 -0.41
C THR A 240 4.90 18.46 0.42
N ALA A 241 5.46 18.41 1.63
CA ALA A 241 5.28 17.26 2.51
C ALA A 241 3.81 17.02 2.91
N ASP A 242 2.99 18.07 2.98
CA ASP A 242 1.55 18.03 3.29
C ASP A 242 0.65 18.14 2.05
N GLY A 243 1.25 18.07 0.86
CA GLY A 243 0.58 18.16 -0.44
C GLY A 243 -0.29 16.96 -0.78
N ALA A 244 -0.12 15.84 -0.09
CA ALA A 244 -0.87 14.61 -0.28
C ALA A 244 -2.28 14.67 0.30
N VAL A 245 -3.22 14.02 -0.39
CA VAL A 245 -4.62 13.93 0.05
C VAL A 245 -5.01 12.47 0.16
N LEU A 246 -5.62 12.10 1.29
CA LEU A 246 -6.19 10.77 1.52
C LEU A 246 -7.70 10.89 1.59
N LEU A 247 -8.40 10.19 0.69
CA LEU A 247 -9.85 10.07 0.69
C LEU A 247 -10.25 8.70 1.24
N TRP A 248 -10.77 8.68 2.47
CA TRP A 248 -11.23 7.45 3.14
C TRP A 248 -12.75 7.34 3.10
N HIS A 249 -13.30 6.14 3.27
CA HIS A 249 -14.75 5.94 3.30
C HIS A 249 -15.19 5.16 4.55
N PRO A 250 -16.27 5.57 5.26
CA PRO A 250 -16.69 4.96 6.53
C PRO A 250 -16.93 3.45 6.52
N THR A 251 -17.33 2.87 5.39
CA THR A 251 -17.56 1.41 5.29
C THR A 251 -16.32 0.61 4.91
N ARG A 252 -15.26 1.30 4.46
CA ARG A 252 -13.99 0.73 4.00
C ARG A 252 -12.88 0.92 5.03
N GLU A 253 -12.91 2.05 5.75
CA GLU A 253 -11.94 2.43 6.77
C GLU A 253 -10.49 2.35 6.23
N ALA A 254 -9.54 1.86 7.02
CA ALA A 254 -8.14 1.70 6.59
C ALA A 254 -7.92 0.56 5.58
N ARG A 255 -8.96 -0.27 5.30
CA ARG A 255 -8.80 -1.43 4.40
C ARG A 255 -8.73 -1.04 2.94
N GLU A 256 -9.41 0.05 2.58
CA GLU A 256 -9.44 0.56 1.21
C GLU A 256 -9.72 2.07 1.17
N TYR A 257 -8.86 2.82 0.49
CA TYR A 257 -8.95 4.29 0.38
C TYR A 257 -8.26 4.77 -0.89
N PHE A 258 -8.38 6.06 -1.21
CA PHE A 258 -7.66 6.69 -2.31
C PHE A 258 -6.61 7.67 -1.80
N LEU A 259 -5.44 7.67 -2.42
CA LEU A 259 -4.42 8.71 -2.25
C LEU A 259 -4.34 9.53 -3.51
N ILE A 260 -4.14 10.83 -3.34
CA ILE A 260 -4.01 11.79 -4.42
C ILE A 260 -2.70 12.54 -4.20
N GLU A 261 -1.86 12.57 -5.23
CA GLU A 261 -0.61 13.34 -5.24
C GLU A 261 -0.48 14.15 -6.54
N ARG A 262 0.32 15.21 -6.52
CA ARG A 262 0.73 15.92 -7.72
C ARG A 262 2.12 15.45 -8.15
N ARG A 263 2.27 15.17 -9.45
CA ARG A 263 3.54 14.78 -10.08
C ARG A 263 3.70 15.56 -11.38
N GLY A 264 4.94 15.82 -11.78
CA GLY A 264 5.21 16.54 -13.02
C GLY A 264 6.70 16.76 -13.29
N PRO A 265 7.13 16.70 -14.58
CA PRO A 265 8.55 16.72 -14.94
C PRO A 265 9.24 18.07 -14.80
N ALA A 266 8.50 19.17 -14.73
CA ALA A 266 9.03 20.53 -14.71
C ALA A 266 8.66 21.31 -13.45
N LEU A 267 8.33 20.61 -12.36
CA LEU A 267 7.93 21.25 -11.11
C LEU A 267 9.13 21.94 -10.43
N PRO A 268 8.97 23.15 -9.86
CA PRO A 268 10.08 23.91 -9.29
C PRO A 268 10.87 23.11 -8.25
N GLY A 269 12.20 23.11 -8.39
CA GLY A 269 13.09 22.42 -7.45
C GLY A 269 13.13 20.90 -7.60
N ARG A 270 12.57 20.32 -8.68
CA ARG A 270 12.61 18.88 -8.95
C ARG A 270 13.57 18.55 -10.10
N LYS A 271 14.58 17.73 -9.81
CA LYS A 271 15.54 17.20 -10.79
C LYS A 271 15.23 15.74 -11.14
N TYR A 272 14.73 14.96 -10.18
CA TYR A 272 14.62 13.50 -10.27
C TYR A 272 13.23 13.00 -10.65
N ASP A 273 12.34 13.92 -11.01
CA ASP A 273 11.03 13.63 -11.61
C ASP A 273 10.97 14.05 -13.08
N ALA A 274 12.08 14.54 -13.66
CA ALA A 274 12.12 15.09 -15.01
C ALA A 274 11.70 14.11 -16.12
N SER A 275 11.72 12.81 -15.82
CA SER A 275 11.28 11.75 -16.74
C SER A 275 9.86 11.27 -16.46
N PHE A 276 9.19 11.88 -15.49
CA PHE A 276 7.79 11.60 -15.21
C PHE A 276 6.93 12.01 -16.42
N PRO A 277 5.91 11.22 -16.81
CA PRO A 277 5.29 11.39 -18.11
C PRO A 277 4.62 12.75 -18.36
N ASP A 278 4.02 13.37 -17.35
CA ASP A 278 3.28 14.64 -17.50
C ASP A 278 2.99 15.34 -16.15
N ASP A 279 2.61 16.63 -16.15
CA ASP A 279 2.19 17.37 -14.94
C ASP A 279 0.67 17.22 -14.68
N GLY A 280 0.33 16.79 -13.47
CA GLY A 280 -1.05 16.62 -13.06
C GLY A 280 -1.21 15.85 -11.75
N VAL A 281 -2.41 15.32 -11.57
CA VAL A 281 -2.84 14.59 -10.37
C VAL A 281 -2.81 13.09 -10.63
N LEU A 282 -2.05 12.37 -9.80
CA LEU A 282 -2.04 10.92 -9.75
C LEU A 282 -2.99 10.44 -8.64
N ILE A 283 -3.78 9.41 -8.94
CA ILE A 283 -4.75 8.85 -7.98
C ILE A 283 -4.41 7.37 -7.77
N TRP A 284 -4.07 7.02 -6.54
CA TRP A 284 -3.82 5.64 -6.13
C TRP A 284 -5.01 5.11 -5.37
N ARG A 285 -5.41 3.87 -5.65
CA ARG A 285 -6.27 3.12 -4.73
C ARG A 285 -5.39 2.23 -3.87
N VAL A 286 -5.50 2.38 -2.57
CA VAL A 286 -4.78 1.53 -1.62
C VAL A 286 -5.73 0.49 -1.08
N GLN A 287 -5.33 -0.77 -1.12
CA GLN A 287 -6.11 -1.90 -0.60
C GLN A 287 -5.21 -2.85 0.18
N GLY A 288 -5.65 -3.23 1.39
CA GLY A 288 -4.90 -4.19 2.20
C GLY A 288 -3.47 -3.73 2.52
N GLY A 289 -3.26 -2.41 2.55
CA GLY A 289 -1.95 -1.81 2.74
C GLY A 289 -1.07 -1.78 1.50
N MET A 290 -1.56 -2.09 0.30
CA MET A 290 -0.77 -1.99 -0.94
C MET A 290 -1.41 -1.00 -1.93
N PRO A 291 -0.66 -0.05 -2.51
CA PRO A 291 -1.17 0.89 -3.49
C PRO A 291 -1.25 0.24 -4.87
N THR A 292 -2.31 0.55 -5.60
CA THR A 292 -2.45 0.21 -7.02
C THR A 292 -3.01 1.39 -7.79
N HIS A 293 -2.46 1.62 -8.97
CA HIS A 293 -3.01 2.57 -9.94
C HIS A 293 -4.05 1.88 -10.86
N LEU A 294 -4.26 0.57 -10.72
CA LEU A 294 -5.33 -0.12 -11.44
C LEU A 294 -6.68 0.19 -10.82
N GLY A 295 -7.62 0.61 -11.66
CA GLY A 295 -9.03 0.69 -11.28
C GLY A 295 -9.46 1.99 -10.61
N ALA A 296 -8.61 3.01 -10.49
CA ALA A 296 -9.00 4.21 -9.74
C ALA A 296 -8.37 5.53 -10.20
N PRO A 297 -8.96 6.19 -11.20
CA PRO A 297 -9.66 5.61 -12.34
C PRO A 297 -8.63 5.05 -13.34
N TYR A 298 -9.01 4.04 -14.12
CA TYR A 298 -8.15 3.59 -15.23
C TYR A 298 -7.87 4.77 -16.17
N LEU A 299 -6.65 5.29 -16.12
CA LEU A 299 -6.06 5.92 -17.30
C LEU A 299 -5.81 4.76 -18.26
N THR A 300 -6.40 4.82 -19.46
CA THR A 300 -6.18 3.80 -20.48
C THR A 300 -4.67 3.60 -20.68
N PRO A 301 -4.18 2.35 -20.82
CA PRO A 301 -2.79 2.11 -21.18
C PRO A 301 -2.40 2.95 -22.41
N GLY A 302 -1.44 3.87 -22.24
CA GLY A 302 -1.06 4.89 -23.24
C GLY A 302 -1.57 6.32 -22.96
N GLY A 303 -2.23 6.58 -21.83
CA GLY A 303 -2.53 7.93 -21.33
C GLY A 303 -1.32 8.61 -20.64
N PRO A 304 -1.39 9.92 -20.36
CA PRO A 304 -0.28 10.75 -19.82
C PRO A 304 0.13 10.45 -18.38
N GLY A 305 -0.36 9.36 -17.78
CA GLY A 305 -0.03 8.97 -16.41
C GLY A 305 -0.73 9.76 -15.31
N VAL A 306 -1.35 10.92 -15.59
CA VAL A 306 -2.02 11.79 -14.60
C VAL A 306 -3.34 12.39 -15.12
N TRP A 307 -4.12 12.99 -14.21
CA TRP A 307 -5.30 13.82 -14.49
C TRP A 307 -4.95 15.31 -14.52
N HIS A 308 -5.39 16.02 -15.55
CA HIS A 308 -5.05 17.43 -15.80
C HIS A 308 -6.15 18.41 -15.41
N VAL A 309 -5.78 19.69 -15.30
CA VAL A 309 -6.71 20.81 -15.17
C VAL A 309 -7.82 20.74 -16.24
N GLY A 310 -9.07 20.90 -15.79
CA GLY A 310 -10.27 20.82 -16.63
C GLY A 310 -10.79 19.40 -16.82
N GLN A 311 -10.04 18.36 -16.43
CA GLN A 311 -10.51 16.99 -16.49
C GLN A 311 -11.33 16.60 -15.26
N LYS A 312 -12.20 15.61 -15.48
CA LYS A 312 -12.94 14.93 -14.43
C LYS A 312 -12.74 13.43 -14.61
N THR A 313 -12.53 12.74 -13.51
CA THR A 313 -12.44 11.29 -13.53
C THR A 313 -13.78 10.67 -13.90
N PRO A 314 -13.82 9.43 -14.44
CA PRO A 314 -14.95 8.54 -14.25
C PRO A 314 -15.28 8.37 -12.76
N LEU A 315 -16.42 7.74 -12.45
CA LEU A 315 -16.70 7.35 -11.07
C LEU A 315 -15.56 6.49 -10.54
N LEU A 316 -15.02 6.82 -9.37
CA LEU A 316 -14.04 5.97 -8.70
C LEU A 316 -14.69 4.63 -8.33
N ILE A 317 -13.91 3.55 -8.40
CA ILE A 317 -14.39 2.18 -8.25
C ILE A 317 -13.60 1.49 -7.13
N TRP A 318 -14.33 0.84 -6.24
CA TRP A 318 -13.77 -0.04 -5.22
C TRP A 318 -13.23 -1.33 -5.84
N ASN A 319 -12.44 -2.09 -5.09
CA ASN A 319 -11.81 -3.31 -5.58
C ASN A 319 -12.82 -4.43 -5.87
N ASP A 320 -13.94 -4.44 -5.17
CA ASP A 320 -15.05 -5.36 -5.44
C ASP A 320 -15.89 -4.97 -6.67
N GLY A 321 -15.55 -3.87 -7.35
CA GLY A 321 -16.26 -3.35 -8.52
C GLY A 321 -17.40 -2.39 -8.17
N ASP A 322 -17.68 -2.16 -6.88
CA ASP A 322 -18.72 -1.23 -6.48
C ASP A 322 -18.32 0.22 -6.81
N LEU A 323 -19.28 0.99 -7.30
CA LEU A 323 -19.08 2.41 -7.58
C LEU A 323 -19.09 3.20 -6.26
N THR A 324 -18.05 4.02 -6.05
CA THR A 324 -18.02 5.03 -4.98
C THR A 324 -19.09 6.09 -5.16
N ARG A 325 -19.55 6.28 -6.41
CA ARG A 325 -20.37 7.40 -6.90
C ARG A 325 -19.67 8.76 -6.81
N VAL A 326 -18.35 8.77 -6.72
CA VAL A 326 -17.55 9.98 -6.64
C VAL A 326 -16.73 10.18 -7.90
N GLN A 327 -16.71 11.41 -8.40
CA GLN A 327 -15.72 11.87 -9.38
C GLN A 327 -14.77 12.86 -8.74
N ILE A 328 -13.52 12.84 -9.15
CA ILE A 328 -12.54 13.87 -8.85
C ILE A 328 -12.48 14.83 -10.03
N SER A 329 -12.58 16.13 -9.76
CA SER A 329 -12.36 17.19 -10.74
C SER A 329 -11.06 17.90 -10.41
N VAL A 330 -10.25 18.21 -11.43
CA VAL A 330 -8.99 18.93 -11.27
C VAL A 330 -9.14 20.32 -11.89
N THR A 331 -8.84 21.36 -11.14
CA THR A 331 -8.85 22.75 -11.59
C THR A 331 -7.56 23.45 -11.21
N GLU A 332 -7.23 24.55 -11.88
CA GLU A 332 -6.10 25.40 -11.50
C GLU A 332 -6.42 26.15 -10.20
N ALA A 333 -5.40 26.39 -9.38
CA ALA A 333 -5.48 27.26 -8.20
C ALA A 333 -4.62 28.51 -8.41
N ASP A 334 -4.99 29.62 -7.75
CA ASP A 334 -4.37 30.94 -7.93
C ASP A 334 -2.87 30.99 -7.52
N ASP A 335 -2.38 29.99 -6.81
CA ASP A 335 -1.03 29.89 -6.23
C ASP A 335 -0.11 28.88 -6.94
N GLY A 336 -0.51 28.42 -8.13
CA GLY A 336 0.24 27.43 -8.90
C GLY A 336 0.11 26.00 -8.35
N LYS A 337 -0.79 25.75 -7.41
CA LYS A 337 -1.22 24.41 -6.98
C LYS A 337 -2.31 23.86 -7.90
N LEU A 338 -2.66 22.58 -7.73
CA LEU A 338 -3.83 21.99 -8.38
C LEU A 338 -4.95 21.87 -7.36
N HIS A 339 -6.13 22.38 -7.69
CA HIS A 339 -7.32 22.19 -6.89
C HIS A 339 -8.01 20.89 -7.28
N VAL A 340 -8.35 20.06 -6.30
CA VAL A 340 -9.08 18.81 -6.46
C VAL A 340 -10.37 18.86 -5.66
N ALA A 341 -11.48 18.55 -6.33
CA ALA A 341 -12.80 18.47 -5.71
C ALA A 341 -13.39 17.08 -5.95
N TRP A 342 -13.99 16.50 -4.91
CA TRP A 342 -14.69 15.23 -4.99
C TRP A 342 -16.19 15.44 -4.76
N HIS A 343 -16.99 14.98 -5.72
CA HIS A 343 -18.43 15.16 -5.72
C HIS A 343 -19.14 13.94 -6.30
N SER A 344 -20.42 13.81 -5.97
CA SER A 344 -21.30 12.85 -6.62
C SER A 344 -21.97 13.50 -7.82
N PRO A 345 -21.72 13.05 -9.06
CA PRO A 345 -22.49 13.51 -10.22
C PRO A 345 -23.91 12.92 -10.23
N VAL A 346 -24.21 11.99 -9.31
CA VAL A 346 -25.53 11.37 -9.19
C VAL A 346 -26.35 12.16 -8.17
N THR A 347 -27.30 12.94 -8.67
CA THR A 347 -28.33 13.61 -7.88
C THR A 347 -29.66 12.89 -8.10
N LEU A 348 -30.23 12.28 -7.06
CA LEU A 348 -31.59 11.75 -7.14
C LEU A 348 -32.58 12.74 -6.55
N ARG A 349 -33.58 13.09 -7.34
CA ARG A 349 -34.69 13.97 -6.97
C ARG A 349 -35.88 13.67 -7.88
N LYS A 350 -37.07 14.16 -7.52
CA LYS A 350 -38.33 13.81 -8.22
C LYS A 350 -38.34 14.10 -9.72
N ASP A 351 -37.58 15.12 -10.14
CA ASP A 351 -37.48 15.60 -11.52
C ASP A 351 -36.21 15.12 -12.21
N ALA A 352 -35.40 14.25 -11.57
CA ALA A 352 -34.22 13.68 -12.19
C ALA A 352 -34.62 12.75 -13.35
N VAL A 353 -34.17 13.10 -14.56
CA VAL A 353 -34.40 12.32 -15.79
C VAL A 353 -33.14 11.53 -16.13
N GLY A 354 -33.24 10.21 -16.25
CA GLY A 354 -32.10 9.35 -16.59
C GLY A 354 -32.25 7.91 -16.10
N PRO A 355 -31.27 7.03 -16.36
CA PRO A 355 -31.31 5.61 -15.97
C PRO A 355 -31.04 5.41 -14.46
N PHE A 356 -31.67 6.20 -13.59
CA PHE A 356 -31.41 6.19 -12.15
C PHE A 356 -32.14 5.07 -11.39
N GLY A 357 -32.97 4.28 -12.07
CA GLY A 357 -33.81 3.24 -11.46
C GLY A 357 -33.08 2.34 -10.46
N PRO A 358 -31.90 1.78 -10.79
CA PRO A 358 -31.11 0.98 -9.83
C PRO A 358 -30.70 1.76 -8.56
N PHE A 359 -30.25 3.01 -8.71
CA PHE A 359 -29.86 3.86 -7.57
C PHE A 359 -31.07 4.22 -6.70
N VAL A 360 -32.22 4.48 -7.32
CA VAL A 360 -33.46 4.75 -6.60
C VAL A 360 -33.95 3.51 -5.85
N LYS A 361 -33.86 2.30 -6.43
CA LYS A 361 -34.19 1.06 -5.71
C LYS A 361 -33.30 0.87 -4.49
N GLN A 362 -32.00 1.12 -4.64
CA GLN A 362 -31.07 1.05 -3.52
C GLN A 362 -31.39 2.07 -2.44
N LEU A 363 -31.71 3.31 -2.82
CA LEU A 363 -32.17 4.35 -1.90
C LEU A 363 -33.44 3.90 -1.16
N GLN A 364 -34.46 3.45 -1.89
CA GLN A 364 -35.74 3.01 -1.34
C GLN A 364 -35.56 1.88 -0.32
N ARG A 365 -34.69 0.91 -0.60
CA ARG A 365 -34.34 -0.14 0.36
C ARG A 365 -33.66 0.44 1.61
N SER A 366 -32.66 1.30 1.42
CA SER A 366 -31.95 1.96 2.54
C SER A 366 -32.92 2.73 3.44
N LEU A 367 -33.86 3.45 2.84
CA LEU A 367 -34.85 4.24 3.54
C LEU A 367 -35.86 3.38 4.31
N ASN A 368 -36.25 2.23 3.76
CA ASN A 368 -37.11 1.26 4.45
C ASN A 368 -36.42 0.67 5.69
N ASP A 369 -35.10 0.50 5.65
CA ASP A 369 -34.31 0.01 6.79
C ASP A 369 -34.11 1.10 7.85
N LEU A 370 -33.82 2.33 7.42
CA LEU A 370 -33.34 3.41 8.31
C LEU A 370 -34.45 4.29 8.89
N VAL A 371 -35.62 4.33 8.26
CA VAL A 371 -36.75 5.17 8.67
C VAL A 371 -37.93 4.31 9.13
N PRO A 372 -38.33 4.38 10.42
CA PRO A 372 -39.48 3.66 10.95
C PRO A 372 -40.77 4.00 10.20
N GLY A 373 -41.64 3.01 10.01
CA GLY A 373 -42.95 3.17 9.39
C GLY A 373 -43.20 2.11 8.31
N ASP A 374 -44.34 2.21 7.63
CA ASP A 374 -44.69 1.28 6.55
C ASP A 374 -43.65 1.38 5.42
N PRO A 375 -43.19 0.26 4.85
CA PRO A 375 -42.19 0.28 3.80
C PRO A 375 -42.75 0.93 2.53
N ILE A 376 -41.95 1.78 1.89
CA ILE A 376 -42.24 2.33 0.56
C ILE A 376 -41.91 1.29 -0.52
N ALA A 377 -42.58 1.39 -1.67
CA ALA A 377 -42.33 0.51 -2.80
C ALA A 377 -40.89 0.65 -3.34
N ILE A 378 -40.28 -0.47 -3.72
CA ILE A 378 -38.94 -0.54 -4.34
C ILE A 378 -39.11 -0.65 -5.86
N ASP A 379 -39.65 0.38 -6.48
CA ASP A 379 -39.97 0.41 -7.91
C ASP A 379 -38.87 1.07 -8.76
N GLY A 380 -37.90 1.73 -8.14
CA GLY A 380 -36.87 2.51 -8.82
C GLY A 380 -37.36 3.84 -9.36
N VAL A 381 -38.53 4.30 -8.94
CA VAL A 381 -39.11 5.59 -9.32
C VAL A 381 -38.97 6.56 -8.16
N PHE A 382 -38.29 7.69 -8.39
CA PHE A 382 -38.18 8.73 -7.37
C PHE A 382 -39.48 9.56 -7.35
N GLY A 383 -40.56 8.98 -6.85
CA GLY A 383 -41.86 9.62 -6.76
C GLY A 383 -42.05 10.44 -5.47
N PRO A 384 -43.22 11.08 -5.29
CA PRO A 384 -43.54 11.87 -4.09
C PRO A 384 -43.40 11.10 -2.77
N ILE A 385 -43.70 9.79 -2.78
CA ILE A 385 -43.56 8.91 -1.61
C ILE A 385 -42.08 8.74 -1.26
N THR A 386 -41.21 8.50 -2.25
CA THR A 386 -39.77 8.41 -2.04
C THR A 386 -39.18 9.74 -1.58
N GLU A 387 -39.57 10.88 -2.19
CA GLU A 387 -39.14 12.21 -1.75
C GLU A 387 -39.53 12.47 -0.28
N SER A 388 -40.77 12.17 0.10
CA SER A 388 -41.24 12.35 1.48
C SER A 388 -40.42 11.52 2.47
N ARG A 389 -40.08 10.28 2.10
CA ARG A 389 -39.28 9.37 2.92
C ARG A 389 -37.82 9.83 3.00
N VAL A 390 -37.26 10.38 1.93
CA VAL A 390 -35.93 11.02 1.94
C VAL A 390 -35.90 12.19 2.91
N ARG A 391 -36.88 13.10 2.85
CA ARG A 391 -36.96 14.25 3.76
C ARG A 391 -37.06 13.82 5.22
N GLU A 392 -37.83 12.77 5.49
CA GLU A 392 -37.94 12.20 6.82
C GLU A 392 -36.60 11.63 7.31
N PHE A 393 -35.90 10.88 6.47
CA PHE A 393 -34.56 10.42 6.76
C PHE A 393 -33.61 11.59 7.06
N GLN A 394 -33.59 12.60 6.18
CA GLN A 394 -32.72 13.78 6.31
C GLN A 394 -32.96 14.52 7.63
N ARG A 395 -34.21 14.75 8.02
CA ARG A 395 -34.57 15.34 9.33
C ARG A 395 -34.06 14.50 10.50
N ARG A 396 -34.24 13.18 10.45
CA ARG A 396 -33.80 12.27 11.52
C ARG A 396 -32.27 12.17 11.60
N ALA A 397 -31.58 12.27 10.47
CA ALA A 397 -30.13 12.27 10.38
C ALA A 397 -29.49 13.64 10.70
N GLY A 398 -30.29 14.69 10.90
CA GLY A 398 -29.80 16.04 11.20
C GLY A 398 -29.11 16.74 10.02
N ILE A 399 -29.46 16.36 8.79
CA ILE A 399 -28.95 16.99 7.56
C ILE A 399 -30.06 17.79 6.86
N THR A 400 -29.71 18.52 5.80
CA THR A 400 -30.66 19.35 5.03
C THR A 400 -31.87 18.55 4.55
N ASP A 401 -33.07 18.98 4.93
CA ASP A 401 -34.37 18.48 4.47
C ASP A 401 -34.75 19.17 3.15
N ASP A 402 -34.16 18.72 2.06
CA ASP A 402 -34.46 19.23 0.72
C ASP A 402 -35.08 18.17 -0.20
N GLY A 403 -35.17 16.91 0.25
CA GLY A 403 -35.66 15.80 -0.54
C GLY A 403 -34.73 15.40 -1.69
N VAL A 404 -33.51 15.95 -1.72
CA VAL A 404 -32.49 15.71 -2.73
C VAL A 404 -31.47 14.71 -2.17
N VAL A 405 -31.20 13.66 -2.93
CA VAL A 405 -30.23 12.62 -2.53
C VAL A 405 -28.96 12.80 -3.34
N GLU A 406 -28.00 13.44 -2.69
CA GLU A 406 -26.62 13.60 -3.13
C GLU A 406 -25.67 13.06 -2.06
N MET A 407 -24.44 13.53 -2.06
CA MET A 407 -23.35 13.06 -1.22
C MET A 407 -23.66 13.16 0.28
N GLN A 408 -24.28 14.25 0.75
CA GLN A 408 -24.64 14.38 2.17
C GLN A 408 -25.66 13.31 2.61
N THR A 409 -26.71 13.11 1.81
CA THR A 409 -27.75 12.10 2.10
C THR A 409 -27.17 10.69 2.00
N TRP A 410 -26.39 10.40 0.95
CA TRP A 410 -25.73 9.11 0.81
C TRP A 410 -24.70 8.83 1.90
N GLY A 411 -23.88 9.81 2.27
CA GLY A 411 -22.92 9.71 3.35
C GLY A 411 -23.60 9.44 4.69
N ALA A 412 -24.73 10.09 4.97
CA ALA A 412 -25.54 9.80 6.16
C ALA A 412 -26.11 8.37 6.14
N ILE A 413 -26.67 7.91 5.01
CA ILE A 413 -27.15 6.53 4.84
C ILE A 413 -26.03 5.52 5.10
N THR A 414 -24.87 5.75 4.48
CA THR A 414 -23.68 4.91 4.60
C THR A 414 -23.15 4.86 6.02
N LYS A 415 -23.09 6.01 6.72
CA LYS A 415 -22.63 6.07 8.12
C LYS A 415 -23.51 5.24 9.04
N LEU A 416 -24.79 5.10 8.74
CA LEU A 416 -25.77 4.33 9.52
C LEU A 416 -25.88 2.86 9.09
N ALA A 417 -25.09 2.41 8.11
CA ALA A 417 -25.01 0.99 7.78
C ALA A 417 -24.40 0.18 8.94
N PRO A 418 -24.81 -1.09 9.17
CA PRO A 418 -24.34 -1.89 10.30
C PRO A 418 -22.82 -2.05 10.33
N ARG A 419 -22.20 -1.75 11.48
CA ARG A 419 -20.74 -1.80 11.70
C ARG A 419 -20.36 -2.95 12.66
N PRO A 420 -19.08 -3.35 12.69
CA PRO A 420 -18.56 -4.28 13.70
C PRO A 420 -18.93 -3.82 15.12
N GLY A 421 -19.62 -4.67 15.88
CA GLY A 421 -19.91 -4.43 17.30
C GLY A 421 -21.20 -3.68 17.62
N ASP A 422 -22.01 -3.30 16.63
CA ASP A 422 -23.30 -2.65 16.88
C ASP A 422 -24.28 -3.61 17.59
N ALA A 423 -24.73 -3.22 18.79
CA ALA A 423 -25.84 -3.84 19.51
C ALA A 423 -27.17 -3.57 18.79
N GLY A 424 -27.35 -4.15 17.60
CA GLY A 424 -28.51 -3.88 16.74
C GLY A 424 -28.45 -4.40 15.31
N THR A 425 -27.44 -5.20 14.92
CA THR A 425 -27.37 -5.74 13.55
C THR A 425 -28.64 -6.54 13.21
N PRO A 426 -29.36 -6.22 12.11
CA PRO A 426 -30.62 -6.88 11.78
C PRO A 426 -30.39 -8.35 11.44
N THR A 427 -31.32 -9.23 11.84
CA THR A 427 -31.29 -10.63 11.41
C THR A 427 -31.70 -10.74 9.94
N LEU A 428 -30.72 -10.95 9.06
CA LEU A 428 -30.99 -11.12 7.62
C LEU A 428 -31.26 -12.58 7.28
N ARG A 429 -32.03 -12.81 6.23
CA ARG A 429 -32.36 -14.15 5.71
C ARG A 429 -32.68 -14.05 4.22
N LYS A 430 -32.82 -15.18 3.54
CA LYS A 430 -33.33 -15.19 2.16
C LYS A 430 -34.63 -14.39 2.03
N GLY A 431 -34.65 -13.41 1.13
CA GLY A 431 -35.73 -12.44 0.96
C GLY A 431 -35.52 -11.10 1.66
N SER A 432 -34.56 -10.98 2.58
CA SER A 432 -34.10 -9.68 3.10
C SER A 432 -33.54 -8.82 1.96
N GLN A 433 -33.67 -7.51 2.08
CA GLN A 433 -33.14 -6.55 1.12
C GLN A 433 -32.51 -5.35 1.84
N GLY A 434 -31.71 -4.55 1.14
CA GLY A 434 -31.22 -3.25 1.59
C GLY A 434 -29.75 -3.19 2.00
N VAL A 435 -29.37 -2.10 2.66
CA VAL A 435 -27.94 -1.75 2.86
C VAL A 435 -27.23 -2.73 3.78
N ALA A 436 -27.97 -3.32 4.73
CA ALA A 436 -27.45 -4.41 5.54
C ALA A 436 -27.15 -5.65 4.70
N VAL A 437 -27.98 -5.97 3.69
CA VAL A 437 -27.72 -7.07 2.75
C VAL A 437 -26.55 -6.76 1.83
N MET A 438 -26.42 -5.53 1.35
CA MET A 438 -25.24 -5.12 0.58
C MET A 438 -23.97 -5.28 1.39
N ARG A 439 -23.99 -4.83 2.66
CA ARG A 439 -22.85 -5.00 3.57
C ARG A 439 -22.54 -6.47 3.82
N LEU A 440 -23.56 -7.30 4.02
CA LEU A 440 -23.42 -8.75 4.10
C LEU A 440 -22.77 -9.32 2.83
N GLN A 441 -23.25 -8.96 1.64
CA GLN A 441 -22.76 -9.48 0.37
C GLN A 441 -21.29 -9.11 0.14
N GLN A 442 -20.89 -7.87 0.46
CA GLN A 442 -19.49 -7.43 0.46
C GLN A 442 -18.64 -8.28 1.42
N LEU A 443 -19.05 -8.39 2.68
CA LEU A 443 -18.32 -9.17 3.68
C LEU A 443 -18.24 -10.65 3.31
N LEU A 444 -19.29 -11.23 2.74
CA LEU A 444 -19.25 -12.61 2.26
C LEU A 444 -18.25 -12.79 1.13
N SER A 445 -18.23 -11.88 0.15
CA SER A 445 -17.23 -11.90 -0.93
C SER A 445 -15.81 -11.81 -0.37
N GLU A 446 -15.56 -10.91 0.58
CA GLU A 446 -14.27 -10.78 1.28
C GLU A 446 -13.88 -12.06 2.03
N ARG A 447 -14.84 -12.70 2.70
CA ARG A 447 -14.61 -13.87 3.55
C ARG A 447 -14.56 -15.20 2.79
N THR A 448 -14.84 -15.19 1.49
CA THR A 448 -14.81 -16.38 0.62
C THR A 448 -14.25 -16.05 -0.77
N PRO A 449 -13.01 -15.54 -0.85
CA PRO A 449 -12.42 -15.04 -2.09
C PRO A 449 -12.17 -16.14 -3.14
N ASP A 450 -12.15 -17.41 -2.72
CA ASP A 450 -11.99 -18.60 -3.56
C ASP A 450 -13.28 -19.00 -4.32
N LEU A 451 -14.41 -18.37 -4.01
CA LEU A 451 -15.69 -18.66 -4.64
C LEU A 451 -16.06 -17.57 -5.65
N ALA A 452 -16.83 -17.94 -6.69
CA ALA A 452 -17.30 -17.02 -7.73
C ALA A 452 -17.94 -15.75 -7.12
N PRO A 453 -17.64 -14.53 -7.59
CA PRO A 453 -18.18 -13.31 -7.00
C PRO A 453 -19.72 -13.32 -6.94
N ILE A 454 -20.28 -12.78 -5.84
CA ILE A 454 -21.72 -12.54 -5.74
C ILE A 454 -22.01 -11.06 -6.03
N ALA A 455 -23.15 -10.77 -6.64
CA ALA A 455 -23.58 -9.39 -6.88
C ALA A 455 -23.85 -8.70 -5.54
N VAL A 456 -23.36 -7.45 -5.39
CA VAL A 456 -23.70 -6.57 -4.27
C VAL A 456 -24.91 -5.73 -4.69
N ASP A 457 -26.05 -6.40 -4.84
CA ASP A 457 -27.29 -5.81 -5.30
C ASP A 457 -28.25 -5.44 -4.16
N GLY A 458 -27.91 -5.81 -2.93
CA GLY A 458 -28.74 -5.61 -1.76
C GLY A 458 -29.96 -6.52 -1.73
N ASP A 459 -29.97 -7.61 -2.50
CA ASP A 459 -31.02 -8.62 -2.51
C ASP A 459 -30.49 -9.96 -1.95
N PHE A 460 -31.05 -10.42 -0.83
CA PHE A 460 -30.65 -11.69 -0.24
C PHE A 460 -31.34 -12.83 -0.99
N GLY A 461 -30.86 -13.08 -2.21
CA GLY A 461 -31.36 -14.10 -3.12
C GLY A 461 -30.80 -15.51 -2.83
N PRO A 462 -31.13 -16.50 -3.67
CA PRO A 462 -30.61 -17.87 -3.53
C PRO A 462 -29.08 -17.96 -3.52
N ILE A 463 -28.41 -17.10 -4.30
CA ILE A 463 -26.93 -17.06 -4.36
C ILE A 463 -26.36 -16.57 -3.02
N THR A 464 -26.89 -15.48 -2.47
CA THR A 464 -26.49 -14.97 -1.15
C THR A 464 -26.80 -15.98 -0.05
N ASP A 465 -27.94 -16.66 -0.07
CA ASP A 465 -28.26 -17.74 0.90
C ASP A 465 -27.28 -18.90 0.82
N GLY A 466 -26.96 -19.37 -0.39
CA GLY A 466 -25.94 -20.40 -0.59
C GLY A 466 -24.59 -19.96 -0.02
N ARG A 467 -24.22 -18.69 -0.23
CA ARG A 467 -22.97 -18.12 0.27
C ARG A 467 -22.95 -17.97 1.79
N VAL A 468 -24.05 -17.51 2.41
CA VAL A 468 -24.18 -17.45 3.88
C VAL A 468 -24.03 -18.83 4.48
N ARG A 469 -24.72 -19.83 3.96
CA ARG A 469 -24.62 -21.21 4.48
C ARG A 469 -23.22 -21.78 4.31
N GLU A 470 -22.55 -21.45 3.21
CA GLU A 470 -21.15 -21.85 3.00
C GLU A 470 -20.21 -21.17 4.00
N PHE A 471 -20.37 -19.86 4.20
CA PHE A 471 -19.63 -19.13 5.21
C PHE A 471 -19.87 -19.69 6.62
N GLN A 472 -21.13 -19.96 6.98
CA GLN A 472 -21.50 -20.57 8.27
C GLN A 472 -20.86 -21.95 8.44
N ARG A 473 -20.84 -22.78 7.39
CA ARG A 473 -20.13 -24.07 7.40
C ARG A 473 -18.63 -23.89 7.67
N ARG A 474 -17.97 -22.99 6.93
CA ARG A 474 -16.53 -22.74 7.05
C ARG A 474 -16.14 -22.19 8.42
N THR A 475 -17.00 -21.36 9.00
CA THR A 475 -16.79 -20.76 10.33
C THR A 475 -17.32 -21.62 11.47
N LYS A 476 -17.83 -22.82 11.18
CA LYS A 476 -18.34 -23.81 12.16
C LYS A 476 -19.41 -23.23 13.10
N ILE A 477 -20.22 -22.32 12.60
CA ILE A 477 -21.42 -21.82 13.29
C ILE A 477 -22.69 -22.49 12.73
N THR A 478 -23.84 -22.24 13.35
CA THR A 478 -25.11 -22.83 12.92
C THR A 478 -25.39 -22.52 11.44
N VAL A 479 -25.60 -23.57 10.64
CA VAL A 479 -25.83 -23.45 9.18
C VAL A 479 -27.33 -23.33 8.89
N ASP A 480 -27.91 -22.22 9.31
CA ASP A 480 -29.34 -21.94 9.18
C ASP A 480 -29.70 -20.97 8.04
N GLY A 481 -28.70 -20.35 7.41
CA GLY A 481 -28.89 -19.29 6.42
C GLY A 481 -29.39 -17.96 7.01
N LEU A 482 -29.42 -17.85 8.34
CA LEU A 482 -29.78 -16.64 9.06
C LEU A 482 -28.53 -15.86 9.46
N VAL A 483 -28.44 -14.60 9.03
CA VAL A 483 -27.39 -13.69 9.45
C VAL A 483 -27.84 -12.94 10.68
N GLY A 484 -27.86 -13.64 11.81
CA GLY A 484 -28.08 -13.07 13.14
C GLY A 484 -26.78 -12.65 13.83
N PRO A 485 -26.82 -12.26 15.12
CA PRO A 485 -25.67 -11.77 15.87
C PRO A 485 -24.43 -12.68 15.80
N GLN A 486 -24.62 -14.01 15.79
CA GLN A 486 -23.51 -14.96 15.66
C GLN A 486 -22.84 -14.90 14.28
N THR A 487 -23.62 -14.84 13.19
CA THR A 487 -23.06 -14.77 11.84
C THR A 487 -22.46 -13.40 11.57
N TRP A 488 -23.11 -12.32 12.02
CA TRP A 488 -22.55 -10.97 11.99
C TRP A 488 -21.23 -10.90 12.76
N GLY A 489 -21.21 -11.42 13.99
CA GLY A 489 -20.01 -11.53 14.80
C GLY A 489 -18.87 -12.19 14.04
N SER A 490 -19.13 -13.35 13.41
CA SER A 490 -18.13 -14.06 12.59
C SER A 490 -17.75 -13.36 11.28
N LEU A 491 -18.63 -12.57 10.68
CA LEU A 491 -18.30 -11.78 9.47
C LEU A 491 -17.39 -10.61 9.81
N PHE A 492 -17.62 -9.99 10.97
CA PHE A 492 -16.88 -8.82 11.44
C PHE A 492 -15.56 -9.17 12.12
N HIS A 493 -15.46 -10.33 12.75
CA HIS A 493 -14.27 -10.77 13.47
C HIS A 493 -13.65 -11.98 12.78
N ASP A 494 -12.33 -12.05 12.81
CA ASP A 494 -11.65 -13.27 12.39
C ASP A 494 -11.97 -14.43 13.36
N PRO A 495 -12.11 -15.67 12.87
CA PRO A 495 -12.53 -16.81 13.69
C PRO A 495 -11.53 -17.09 14.81
N ALA A 496 -11.99 -17.62 15.94
CA ALA A 496 -11.09 -18.13 16.96
C ALA A 496 -10.29 -19.31 16.38
N LEU A 497 -8.97 -19.16 16.30
CA LEU A 497 -8.07 -20.20 15.81
C LEU A 497 -7.24 -20.77 16.96
N GLN A 498 -6.99 -22.07 16.92
CA GLN A 498 -6.12 -22.78 17.84
C GLN A 498 -5.47 -23.96 17.12
N GLN A 499 -4.53 -24.63 17.78
CA GLN A 499 -3.90 -25.83 17.24
C GLN A 499 -4.94 -26.86 16.78
N GLY A 500 -4.77 -27.35 15.54
CA GLY A 500 -5.71 -28.21 14.84
C GLY A 500 -6.75 -27.47 13.96
N SER A 501 -6.76 -26.13 13.97
CA SER A 501 -7.54 -25.36 12.99
C SER A 501 -6.91 -25.45 11.60
N GLN A 502 -7.71 -25.37 10.55
CA GLN A 502 -7.24 -25.42 9.17
C GLN A 502 -8.00 -24.43 8.28
N GLY A 503 -7.40 -24.03 7.16
CA GLY A 503 -8.02 -23.27 6.08
C GLY A 503 -7.55 -21.82 5.93
N PRO A 504 -8.24 -21.01 5.10
CA PRO A 504 -7.77 -19.67 4.70
C PRO A 504 -7.55 -18.68 5.85
N ALA A 505 -8.32 -18.79 6.93
CA ALA A 505 -8.12 -17.96 8.12
C ALA A 505 -6.79 -18.27 8.82
N VAL A 506 -6.35 -19.54 8.80
CA VAL A 506 -5.04 -19.95 9.31
C VAL A 506 -3.93 -19.44 8.40
N MET A 507 -4.10 -19.47 7.07
CA MET A 507 -3.13 -18.85 6.15
C MET A 507 -2.97 -17.35 6.43
N ARG A 508 -4.09 -16.64 6.64
CA ARG A 508 -4.05 -15.22 7.01
C ARG A 508 -3.35 -15.00 8.36
N LEU A 509 -3.66 -15.82 9.36
CA LEU A 509 -2.96 -15.80 10.64
C LEU A 509 -1.45 -16.02 10.47
N GLN A 510 -1.05 -17.04 9.71
CA GLN A 510 0.36 -17.39 9.50
C GLN A 510 1.12 -16.24 8.81
N ARG A 511 0.50 -15.57 7.83
CA ARG A 511 1.05 -14.34 7.24
C ARG A 511 1.24 -13.25 8.27
N LEU A 512 0.18 -12.91 9.02
CA LEU A 512 0.24 -11.86 10.04
C LEU A 512 1.23 -12.20 11.16
N LEU A 513 1.34 -13.46 11.57
CA LEU A 513 2.33 -13.88 12.56
C LEU A 513 3.75 -13.73 12.02
N ASN A 514 4.01 -14.12 10.78
CA ASN A 514 5.31 -13.90 10.14
C ASN A 514 5.63 -12.41 10.04
N GLU A 515 4.65 -11.57 9.69
CA GLU A 515 4.79 -10.12 9.63
C GLU A 515 5.03 -9.50 11.02
N ARG A 516 4.37 -10.00 12.06
CA ARG A 516 4.40 -9.43 13.43
C ARG A 516 5.50 -9.99 14.33
N THR A 517 6.21 -11.01 13.86
CA THR A 517 7.40 -11.54 14.53
C THR A 517 8.48 -11.80 13.48
N PRO A 518 8.92 -10.73 12.78
CA PRO A 518 9.84 -10.84 11.65
C PRO A 518 11.22 -11.36 12.06
N ASP A 519 11.57 -11.23 13.33
CA ASP A 519 12.80 -11.73 13.96
C ASP A 519 12.82 -13.26 14.17
N LEU A 520 11.70 -13.94 13.93
CA LEU A 520 11.60 -15.39 14.07
C LEU A 520 11.42 -16.06 12.70
N ALA A 521 12.17 -17.14 12.45
CA ALA A 521 12.14 -17.91 11.19
C ALA A 521 10.70 -18.16 10.69
N PRO A 522 10.33 -17.74 9.47
CA PRO A 522 8.94 -17.70 9.05
C PRO A 522 8.31 -19.10 9.10
N ILE A 523 7.09 -19.16 9.62
CA ILE A 523 6.29 -20.39 9.60
C ILE A 523 5.68 -20.55 8.21
N ALA A 524 5.49 -21.79 7.77
CA ALA A 524 4.85 -22.07 6.50
C ALA A 524 3.42 -21.50 6.48
N VAL A 525 3.04 -20.89 5.35
CA VAL A 525 1.67 -20.41 5.10
C VAL A 525 0.90 -21.50 4.35
N ASP A 526 0.67 -22.61 5.03
CA ASP A 526 0.05 -23.82 4.48
C ASP A 526 -1.45 -23.92 4.83
N GLY A 527 -1.93 -23.05 5.72
CA GLY A 527 -3.30 -23.09 6.22
C GLY A 527 -3.52 -24.15 7.28
N ASP A 528 -2.48 -24.77 7.83
CA ASP A 528 -2.55 -25.74 8.91
C ASP A 528 -2.03 -25.15 10.23
N PHE A 529 -2.90 -25.07 11.24
CA PHE A 529 -2.53 -24.56 12.55
C PHE A 529 -1.89 -25.71 13.34
N GLY A 530 -0.67 -26.07 12.94
CA GLY A 530 0.14 -27.08 13.59
C GLY A 530 0.87 -26.57 14.83
N PRO A 531 1.68 -27.42 15.49
CA PRO A 531 2.46 -27.06 16.67
C PRO A 531 3.38 -25.84 16.46
N ILE A 532 3.89 -25.66 15.23
CA ILE A 532 4.75 -24.53 14.88
C ILE A 532 3.94 -23.21 14.91
N THR A 533 2.74 -23.22 14.31
CA THR A 533 1.82 -22.08 14.35
C THR A 533 1.37 -21.77 15.79
N ASP A 534 1.10 -22.78 16.62
CA ASP A 534 0.77 -22.59 18.05
C ASP A 534 1.90 -21.95 18.84
N GLY A 535 3.12 -22.45 18.66
CA GLY A 535 4.31 -21.87 19.29
C GLY A 535 4.48 -20.40 18.91
N ARG A 536 4.26 -20.08 17.64
CA ARG A 536 4.32 -18.71 17.11
C ARG A 536 3.22 -17.81 17.67
N VAL A 537 1.99 -18.31 17.81
CA VAL A 537 0.88 -17.56 18.44
C VAL A 537 1.20 -17.24 19.89
N ARG A 538 1.64 -18.23 20.68
CA ARG A 538 1.97 -18.01 22.09
C ARG A 538 3.12 -17.02 22.26
N GLU A 539 4.10 -17.07 21.38
CA GLU A 539 5.20 -16.13 21.37
C GLU A 539 4.72 -14.71 21.04
N PHE A 540 3.90 -14.55 20.01
CA PHE A 540 3.28 -13.27 19.70
C PHE A 540 2.45 -12.72 20.88
N GLN A 541 1.62 -13.55 21.50
CA GLN A 541 0.80 -13.17 22.65
C GLN A 541 1.65 -12.71 23.84
N ARG A 542 2.78 -13.38 24.07
CA ARG A 542 3.73 -13.03 25.13
C ARG A 542 4.37 -11.67 24.87
N ARG A 543 4.76 -11.40 23.62
CA ARG A 543 5.39 -10.13 23.21
C ARG A 543 4.43 -8.95 23.26
N THR A 544 3.16 -9.18 22.94
CA THR A 544 2.12 -8.14 22.98
C THR A 544 1.46 -8.00 24.35
N ASN A 545 1.98 -8.70 25.36
CA ASN A 545 1.49 -8.69 26.74
C ASN A 545 -0.02 -8.95 26.86
N ILE A 546 -0.52 -9.90 26.07
CA ILE A 546 -1.89 -10.40 26.12
C ILE A 546 -1.91 -11.83 26.68
N THR A 547 -3.10 -12.38 26.88
CA THR A 547 -3.26 -13.74 27.44
C THR A 547 -2.52 -14.77 26.56
N VAL A 548 -1.56 -15.50 27.15
CA VAL A 548 -0.74 -16.51 26.44
C VAL A 548 -1.39 -17.89 26.51
N ASP A 549 -2.49 -18.05 25.80
CA ASP A 549 -3.30 -19.26 25.80
C ASP A 549 -3.19 -20.08 24.50
N GLY A 550 -2.49 -19.58 23.47
CA GLY A 550 -2.40 -20.19 22.15
C GLY A 550 -3.70 -20.09 21.35
N LEU A 551 -4.71 -19.40 21.89
CA LEU A 551 -5.97 -19.13 21.24
C LEU A 551 -5.90 -17.77 20.53
N VAL A 552 -6.07 -17.79 19.22
CA VAL A 552 -6.21 -16.58 18.42
C VAL A 552 -7.67 -16.11 18.48
N GLY A 553 -8.06 -15.60 19.65
CA GLY A 553 -9.36 -14.97 19.88
C GLY A 553 -9.35 -13.48 19.54
N PRO A 554 -10.43 -12.73 19.88
CA PRO A 554 -10.56 -11.31 19.56
C PRO A 554 -9.35 -10.47 20.02
N GLN A 555 -8.84 -10.72 21.23
CA GLN A 555 -7.68 -10.01 21.78
C GLN A 555 -6.41 -10.23 20.93
N THR A 556 -6.17 -11.45 20.48
CA THR A 556 -5.01 -11.80 19.64
C THR A 556 -5.17 -11.24 18.23
N TRP A 557 -6.37 -11.33 17.64
CA TRP A 557 -6.63 -10.74 16.31
C TRP A 557 -6.50 -9.23 16.30
N GLU A 558 -7.02 -8.55 17.33
CA GLU A 558 -6.89 -7.11 17.47
C GLU A 558 -5.42 -6.70 17.62
N ALA A 559 -4.63 -7.44 18.41
CA ALA A 559 -3.19 -7.23 18.52
C ALA A 559 -2.45 -7.48 17.18
N LEU A 560 -2.83 -8.53 16.44
CA LEU A 560 -2.24 -8.84 15.12
C LEU A 560 -2.60 -7.80 14.04
N THR A 561 -3.70 -7.07 14.21
CA THR A 561 -4.26 -6.15 13.20
C THR A 561 -4.14 -4.67 13.57
N ARG A 562 -3.83 -4.31 14.82
CA ARG A 562 -3.50 -2.93 15.22
C ARG A 562 -2.26 -2.44 14.46
N GLN A 563 -2.38 -1.34 13.73
CA GLN A 563 -1.21 -0.54 13.35
C GLN A 563 -0.86 0.34 14.55
N ASP A 564 0.34 0.19 15.10
CA ASP A 564 0.80 1.02 16.20
C ASP A 564 0.91 2.47 15.71
N SER A 565 -0.06 3.27 16.12
CA SER A 565 -0.09 4.71 15.96
C SER A 565 0.32 5.34 17.29
N THR A 566 1.54 5.05 17.74
CA THR A 566 2.23 5.75 18.83
C THR A 566 3.68 5.26 18.90
N LEU A 567 4.61 6.04 18.40
CA LEU A 567 5.65 6.74 19.16
C LEU A 567 6.30 7.81 18.29
#